data_AF-Q73IW0-F1
#
_entry.id   AF-Q73IW0-F1
#
_cell.length_a   1.000
_cell.length_b   1.000
_cell.length_c   1.000
_cell.angle_alpha   90.00
_cell.angle_beta   90.00
_cell.angle_gamma   90.00
#
_symmetry.space_group_name_H-M   'P 1'
#
loop_
_entity.id
_entity.type
_entity.pdbx_description
1 polymer ?
#
loop_
_entity_poly.entity_id
_entity_poly.type
_entity_poly.pdbx_seq_one_letter_code
_entity_poly.pdbx_strand_id
1 'polypeptide(L)'
;MLSLIRKTLRKKMTHQVNDSKLKEKDEKSILKLASKIEGKKSSIAEELEKISEKEKQRILTTEVSKHRGKESTIISLAYAILRKDSIAVEKMLRVAKENGILKDILDATTTIKYPGGQEETCTPLTYAILCKNSKTIEETLKVSKENGILKDILNATTTIKYPDGRRATVTPLAYAILYEDSIAIEEILKVSKENGILKDILNTTATIRYPDNKEVT
;
A
#
# COMPACT_ATOMS: atom_id res chain seq x y z
N MET A 1 -21.22 -17.43 9.21
CA MET A 1 -19.77 -17.39 9.51
C MET A 1 -19.09 -16.07 9.10
N LEU A 2 -19.30 -15.56 7.88
CA LEU A 2 -18.82 -14.24 7.40
C LEU A 2 -19.27 -13.03 8.26
N SER A 3 -20.44 -13.10 8.89
CA SER A 3 -20.97 -12.05 9.78
C SER A 3 -20.18 -11.92 11.09
N LEU A 4 -19.69 -13.04 11.66
CA LEU A 4 -18.87 -13.00 12.87
C LEU A 4 -17.49 -12.39 12.59
N ILE A 5 -16.87 -12.72 11.46
CA ILE A 5 -15.56 -12.18 11.06
C ILE A 5 -15.62 -10.66 10.88
N ARG A 6 -16.69 -10.14 10.25
CA ARG A 6 -16.92 -8.69 10.13
C ARG A 6 -17.14 -8.01 11.49
N LYS A 7 -17.81 -8.67 12.43
CA LYS A 7 -18.06 -8.12 13.79
C LYS A 7 -16.78 -8.10 14.63
N THR A 8 -15.90 -9.08 14.48
CA THR A 8 -14.60 -9.13 15.18
C THR A 8 -13.62 -8.09 14.65
N LEU A 9 -13.60 -7.85 13.33
CA LEU A 9 -12.81 -6.78 12.71
C LEU A 9 -13.26 -5.38 13.14
N ARG A 10 -14.57 -5.18 13.33
CA ARG A 10 -15.14 -3.87 13.73
C ARG A 10 -14.88 -3.51 15.20
N LYS A 11 -14.58 -4.50 16.06
CA LYS A 11 -14.42 -4.30 17.51
C LYS A 11 -12.97 -4.19 17.97
N LYS A 12 -11.99 -4.60 17.14
CA LYS A 12 -10.55 -4.61 17.48
C LYS A 12 -9.78 -3.34 17.09
N MET A 13 -10.44 -2.36 16.47
CA MET A 13 -9.82 -1.09 16.07
C MET A 13 -10.07 0.00 17.11
N THR A 14 -9.84 -0.31 18.39
CA THR A 14 -9.66 0.72 19.41
C THR A 14 -8.21 1.14 19.39
N HIS A 15 -7.97 2.32 18.81
CA HIS A 15 -6.68 2.98 18.81
C HIS A 15 -6.17 3.17 20.24
N GLN A 16 -5.06 2.52 20.58
CA GLN A 16 -4.14 3.07 21.58
C GLN A 16 -3.07 3.84 20.80
N VAL A 17 -3.35 5.14 20.61
CA VAL A 17 -2.34 6.13 20.30
C VAL A 17 -1.68 6.45 21.64
N ASN A 18 -0.49 5.88 21.89
CA ASN A 18 0.36 6.40 22.95
C ASN A 18 1.31 7.44 22.35
N ASP A 19 0.96 8.70 22.66
CA ASP A 19 1.82 9.85 22.96
C ASP A 19 2.93 10.22 21.98
N SER A 20 2.52 10.93 20.92
CA SER A 20 3.23 12.15 20.54
C SER A 20 2.22 13.29 20.58
N LYS A 21 2.29 14.11 21.63
CA LYS A 21 1.47 15.30 21.91
C LYS A 21 0.92 15.98 20.65
N LEU A 22 -0.32 15.62 20.28
CA LEU A 22 -1.20 16.53 19.56
C LEU A 22 -1.35 17.75 20.47
N LYS A 23 -1.00 18.94 19.97
CA LYS A 23 -1.15 20.14 20.77
C LYS A 23 -2.63 20.27 21.09
N GLU A 24 -2.97 20.66 22.31
CA GLU A 24 -4.34 20.79 22.83
C GLU A 24 -5.30 21.57 21.88
N LYS A 25 -4.73 22.41 21.01
CA LYS A 25 -5.41 23.12 19.91
C LYS A 25 -5.93 22.20 18.79
N ASP A 26 -5.19 21.17 18.44
CA ASP A 26 -5.49 20.19 17.40
C ASP A 26 -6.60 19.25 17.89
N GLU A 27 -6.54 18.83 19.16
CA GLU A 27 -7.57 18.01 19.81
C GLU A 27 -8.90 18.78 19.94
N LYS A 28 -8.86 20.07 20.32
CA LYS A 28 -10.05 20.94 20.32
C LYS A 28 -10.65 21.13 18.93
N SER A 29 -9.82 21.17 17.89
CA SER A 29 -10.26 21.33 16.50
C SER A 29 -10.88 20.04 15.96
N ILE A 30 -10.33 18.89 16.32
CA ILE A 30 -10.85 17.56 16.01
C ILE A 30 -12.18 17.30 16.74
N LEU A 31 -12.29 17.65 18.03
CA LEU A 31 -13.55 17.54 18.79
C LEU A 31 -14.64 18.50 18.28
N LYS A 32 -14.26 19.70 17.82
CA LYS A 32 -15.18 20.65 17.17
C LYS A 32 -15.66 20.18 15.79
N LEU A 33 -14.85 19.38 15.09
CA LEU A 33 -15.24 18.72 13.84
C LEU A 33 -16.11 17.49 14.10
N ALA A 34 -15.76 16.65 15.09
CA ALA A 34 -16.53 15.48 15.48
C ALA A 34 -17.94 15.85 15.96
N SER A 35 -18.08 16.91 16.78
CA SER A 35 -19.38 17.43 17.22
C SER A 35 -20.21 18.05 16.09
N LYS A 36 -19.58 18.55 15.03
CA LYS A 36 -20.29 19.00 13.81
C LYS A 36 -20.75 17.83 12.93
N ILE A 37 -20.07 16.70 12.98
CA ILE A 37 -20.39 15.47 12.24
C ILE A 37 -21.54 14.69 12.91
N GLU A 38 -21.59 14.69 14.25
CA GLU A 38 -22.64 13.97 15.00
C GLU A 38 -24.04 14.63 14.89
N GLY A 39 -24.10 15.91 14.50
CA GLY A 39 -25.32 16.70 14.49
C GLY A 39 -26.10 16.79 13.18
N LYS A 40 -25.57 16.39 12.02
CA LYS A 40 -26.29 16.55 10.73
C LYS A 40 -26.05 15.39 9.75
N LYS A 41 -27.14 14.64 9.49
CA LYS A 41 -27.28 13.71 8.36
C LYS A 41 -27.26 14.51 7.03
N SER A 42 -26.09 14.90 6.57
CA SER A 42 -25.89 15.28 5.15
C SER A 42 -24.73 14.47 4.59
N SER A 43 -24.93 13.96 3.38
CA SER A 43 -24.00 13.09 2.67
C SER A 43 -22.62 13.71 2.60
N ILE A 44 -21.60 12.94 2.99
CA ILE A 44 -20.17 13.28 2.92
C ILE A 44 -19.77 13.82 1.52
N ALA A 45 -20.53 13.47 0.48
CA ALA A 45 -20.32 13.95 -0.89
C ALA A 45 -20.57 15.46 -1.07
N GLU A 46 -21.57 16.06 -0.41
CA GLU A 46 -21.91 17.48 -0.61
C GLU A 46 -20.95 18.45 0.09
N GLU A 47 -20.29 18.01 1.16
CA GLU A 47 -19.26 18.80 1.86
C GLU A 47 -17.91 18.73 1.13
N LEU A 48 -17.59 17.61 0.47
CA LEU A 48 -16.37 17.43 -0.34
C LEU A 48 -16.39 18.21 -1.66
N GLU A 49 -17.58 18.52 -2.18
CA GLU A 49 -17.78 19.31 -3.40
C GLU A 49 -17.54 20.81 -3.17
N LYS A 50 -17.56 21.27 -1.90
CA LYS A 50 -17.29 22.67 -1.52
C LYS A 50 -15.81 22.99 -1.30
N ILE A 51 -14.93 21.99 -1.24
CA ILE A 51 -13.49 22.21 -1.05
C ILE A 51 -12.88 22.48 -2.43
N SER A 52 -12.42 23.71 -2.65
CA SER A 52 -11.74 24.13 -3.88
C SER A 52 -10.63 23.15 -4.23
N GLU A 53 -10.47 22.80 -5.51
CA GLU A 53 -9.36 21.94 -6.00
C GLU A 53 -7.99 22.43 -5.51
N LYS A 54 -7.87 23.74 -5.28
CA LYS A 54 -6.69 24.36 -4.68
C LYS A 54 -6.43 23.91 -3.24
N GLU A 55 -7.46 23.65 -2.43
CA GLU A 55 -7.35 23.14 -1.06
C GLU A 55 -7.15 21.63 -0.98
N LYS A 56 -7.68 20.84 -1.93
CA LYS A 56 -7.31 19.42 -2.06
C LYS A 56 -5.84 19.26 -2.44
N GLN A 57 -5.35 20.09 -3.38
CA GLN A 57 -3.91 20.17 -3.68
C GLN A 57 -3.11 20.67 -2.47
N ARG A 58 -3.64 21.63 -1.70
CA ARG A 58 -2.98 22.15 -0.49
C ARG A 58 -2.85 21.09 0.61
N ILE A 59 -3.82 20.19 0.78
CA ILE A 59 -3.73 19.05 1.72
C ILE A 59 -2.69 18.03 1.22
N LEU A 60 -2.62 17.79 -0.09
CA LEU A 60 -1.59 16.95 -0.71
C LEU A 60 -0.17 17.55 -0.61
N THR A 61 -0.03 18.88 -0.59
CA THR A 61 1.29 19.54 -0.65
C THR A 61 1.78 20.22 0.63
N THR A 62 0.93 20.59 1.60
CA THR A 62 1.30 21.63 2.59
C THR A 62 1.46 21.15 4.04
N GLU A 63 0.93 19.98 4.44
CA GLU A 63 1.20 19.45 5.80
C GLU A 63 2.34 18.43 5.88
N VAL A 64 2.93 18.04 4.75
CA VAL A 64 3.99 17.01 4.74
C VAL A 64 5.41 17.55 4.49
N SER A 65 5.60 18.85 4.70
CA SER A 65 6.93 19.45 4.75
C SER A 65 7.44 19.55 6.18
N LYS A 66 7.85 18.41 6.74
CA LYS A 66 8.93 18.37 7.75
C LYS A 66 9.61 17.01 7.90
N HIS A 67 9.87 16.32 6.79
CA HIS A 67 11.10 15.55 6.49
C HIS A 67 10.97 15.06 5.05
N ARG A 68 12.03 15.22 4.22
CA ARG A 68 12.17 14.82 2.80
C ARG A 68 10.89 14.23 2.16
N GLY A 69 10.22 14.98 1.28
CA GLY A 69 8.91 14.65 0.66
C GLY A 69 8.76 13.31 -0.13
N LYS A 70 9.68 12.36 0.01
CA LYS A 70 9.53 10.96 -0.39
C LYS A 70 8.62 10.20 0.58
N GLU A 71 8.83 10.36 1.90
CA GLU A 71 8.09 9.62 2.93
C GLU A 71 6.59 9.92 2.92
N SER A 72 6.25 11.20 2.71
CA SER A 72 4.88 11.68 2.50
C SER A 72 4.18 11.03 1.31
N THR A 73 4.89 10.90 0.19
CA THR A 73 4.38 10.35 -1.06
C THR A 73 4.18 8.84 -0.94
N ILE A 74 5.08 8.16 -0.23
CA ILE A 74 4.99 6.72 0.06
C ILE A 74 3.73 6.42 0.88
N ILE A 75 3.53 7.15 1.98
CA ILE A 75 2.34 6.99 2.84
C ILE A 75 1.06 7.28 2.04
N SER A 76 1.09 8.35 1.23
CA SER A 76 -0.06 8.76 0.42
C SER A 76 -0.39 7.74 -0.69
N LEU A 77 0.62 7.15 -1.32
CA LEU A 77 0.42 6.12 -2.35
C LEU A 77 -0.16 4.87 -1.72
N ALA A 78 0.40 4.39 -0.61
CA ALA A 78 -0.16 3.27 0.13
C ALA A 78 -1.63 3.52 0.50
N TYR A 79 -1.95 4.72 1.01
CA TYR A 79 -3.32 5.08 1.32
C TYR A 79 -4.25 5.04 0.10
N ALA A 80 -3.82 5.59 -1.05
CA ALA A 80 -4.58 5.55 -2.29
C ALA A 80 -4.83 4.11 -2.78
N ILE A 81 -3.82 3.23 -2.67
CA ILE A 81 -3.92 1.81 -3.01
C ILE A 81 -4.95 1.11 -2.12
N LEU A 82 -4.92 1.34 -0.80
CA LEU A 82 -5.87 0.79 0.16
C LEU A 82 -7.31 1.22 -0.14
N ARG A 83 -7.48 2.50 -0.51
CA ARG A 83 -8.79 3.08 -0.88
C ARG A 83 -9.28 2.65 -2.26
N LYS A 84 -8.45 1.95 -3.03
CA LYS A 84 -8.69 1.60 -4.44
C LYS A 84 -8.98 2.82 -5.31
N ASP A 85 -8.37 3.95 -4.98
CA ASP A 85 -8.49 5.18 -5.75
C ASP A 85 -7.48 5.14 -6.91
N SER A 86 -7.89 4.50 -8.01
CA SER A 86 -7.04 4.32 -9.18
C SER A 86 -6.61 5.65 -9.81
N ILE A 87 -7.45 6.68 -9.73
CA ILE A 87 -7.15 8.02 -10.28
C ILE A 87 -6.04 8.67 -9.46
N ALA A 88 -6.11 8.60 -8.13
CA ALA A 88 -5.05 9.11 -7.27
C ALA A 88 -3.73 8.37 -7.51
N VAL A 89 -3.76 7.03 -7.57
CA VAL A 89 -2.58 6.20 -7.85
C VAL A 89 -1.93 6.61 -9.17
N GLU A 90 -2.69 6.68 -10.27
CA GLU A 90 -2.17 7.05 -11.59
C GLU A 90 -1.52 8.44 -11.57
N LYS A 91 -2.18 9.43 -10.97
CA LYS A 91 -1.65 10.79 -10.82
C LYS A 91 -0.33 10.80 -10.04
N MET A 92 -0.26 10.05 -8.94
CA MET A 92 0.95 10.00 -8.11
C MET A 92 2.12 9.32 -8.83
N LEU A 93 1.86 8.22 -9.55
CA LEU A 93 2.89 7.54 -10.33
C LEU A 93 3.39 8.41 -11.50
N ARG A 94 2.50 9.13 -12.17
CA ARG A 94 2.88 10.11 -13.21
C ARG A 94 3.75 11.23 -12.64
N VAL A 95 3.35 11.83 -11.52
CA VAL A 95 4.16 12.88 -10.87
C VAL A 95 5.51 12.31 -10.40
N ALA A 96 5.55 11.08 -9.88
CA ALA A 96 6.81 10.44 -9.49
C ALA A 96 7.74 10.20 -10.69
N LYS A 97 7.19 9.81 -11.84
CA LYS A 97 7.91 9.70 -13.11
C LYS A 97 8.47 11.05 -13.56
N GLU A 98 7.64 12.08 -13.62
CA GLU A 98 8.04 13.44 -14.03
C GLU A 98 9.15 14.02 -13.15
N ASN A 99 9.19 13.63 -11.88
CA ASN A 99 10.21 14.07 -10.92
C ASN A 99 11.40 13.10 -10.79
N GLY A 100 11.47 12.03 -11.60
CA GLY A 100 12.59 11.08 -11.56
C GLY A 100 12.69 10.25 -10.27
N ILE A 101 11.61 10.12 -9.50
CA ILE A 101 11.57 9.37 -8.23
C ILE A 101 10.67 8.13 -8.30
N LEU A 102 10.22 7.73 -9.50
CA LEU A 102 9.28 6.62 -9.68
C LEU A 102 9.79 5.32 -9.05
N LYS A 103 11.05 4.94 -9.31
CA LYS A 103 11.64 3.72 -8.75
C LYS A 103 11.69 3.78 -7.23
N ASP A 104 12.12 4.90 -6.65
CA ASP A 104 12.14 5.10 -5.19
C ASP A 104 10.76 4.92 -4.57
N ILE A 105 9.71 5.43 -5.22
CA ILE A 105 8.32 5.30 -4.76
C ILE A 105 7.83 3.85 -4.89
N LEU A 106 8.20 3.13 -5.95
CA LEU A 106 7.81 1.75 -6.18
C LEU A 106 8.63 0.72 -5.40
N ASP A 107 9.83 1.08 -4.95
CA ASP A 107 10.65 0.27 -4.03
C ASP A 107 10.27 0.49 -2.56
N ALA A 108 9.59 1.59 -2.26
CA ALA A 108 9.24 1.94 -0.89
C ALA A 108 8.26 0.95 -0.27
N THR A 109 8.54 0.55 0.96
CA THR A 109 7.77 -0.49 1.62
C THR A 109 6.78 0.05 2.65
N THR A 110 5.59 -0.54 2.70
CA THR A 110 4.58 -0.34 3.74
C THR A 110 4.55 -1.55 4.66
N THR A 111 4.64 -1.33 5.98
CA THR A 111 4.53 -2.41 6.96
C THR A 111 3.13 -2.48 7.56
N ILE A 112 2.55 -3.68 7.53
CA ILE A 112 1.21 -4.00 8.02
C ILE A 112 1.37 -4.95 9.19
N LYS A 113 0.73 -4.63 10.31
CA LYS A 113 0.74 -5.47 11.51
C LYS A 113 -0.64 -6.06 11.76
N TYR A 114 -0.72 -7.37 11.88
CA TYR A 114 -1.97 -8.07 12.13
C TYR A 114 -2.15 -8.34 13.63
N PRO A 115 -3.41 -8.36 14.14
CA PRO A 115 -3.69 -8.66 15.55
C PRO A 115 -3.25 -10.06 16.04
N GLY A 116 -2.73 -10.92 15.16
CA GLY A 116 -2.18 -12.23 15.47
C GLY A 116 -0.66 -12.27 15.58
N GLY A 117 0.04 -11.13 15.48
CA GLY A 117 1.51 -11.06 15.53
C GLY A 117 2.20 -11.28 14.19
N GLN A 118 1.44 -11.55 13.11
CA GLN A 118 1.97 -11.53 11.75
C GLN A 118 2.25 -10.08 11.34
N GLU A 119 3.37 -9.87 10.64
CA GLU A 119 3.74 -8.58 10.04
C GLU A 119 4.10 -8.79 8.57
N GLU A 120 3.68 -7.89 7.71
CA GLU A 120 4.04 -7.91 6.28
C GLU A 120 4.61 -6.56 5.85
N THR A 121 5.78 -6.60 5.23
CA THR A 121 6.45 -5.43 4.67
C THR A 121 6.38 -5.53 3.15
N CYS A 122 5.42 -4.81 2.58
CA CYS A 122 5.02 -4.89 1.17
C CYS A 122 5.55 -3.71 0.36
N THR A 123 6.04 -3.95 -0.84
CA THR A 123 6.15 -2.92 -1.90
C THR A 123 4.75 -2.45 -2.35
N PRO A 124 4.60 -1.34 -3.10
CA PRO A 124 3.29 -0.90 -3.57
C PRO A 124 2.61 -1.93 -4.47
N LEU A 125 3.37 -2.65 -5.31
CA LEU A 125 2.82 -3.73 -6.14
C LEU A 125 2.23 -4.86 -5.27
N THR A 126 2.99 -5.38 -4.31
CA THR A 126 2.50 -6.44 -3.42
C THR A 126 1.40 -5.97 -2.48
N TYR A 127 1.42 -4.70 -2.08
CA TYR A 127 0.33 -4.11 -1.32
C TYR A 127 -0.96 -3.99 -2.14
N ALA A 128 -0.85 -3.70 -3.44
CA ALA A 128 -2.00 -3.71 -4.36
C ALA A 128 -2.58 -5.12 -4.53
N ILE A 129 -1.72 -6.14 -4.60
CA ILE A 129 -2.11 -7.56 -4.60
C ILE A 129 -2.86 -7.91 -3.30
N LEU A 130 -2.31 -7.56 -2.14
CA LEU A 130 -2.96 -7.78 -0.86
C LEU A 130 -4.34 -7.11 -0.78
N CYS A 131 -4.46 -5.89 -1.31
CA CYS A 131 -5.72 -5.14 -1.35
C CYS A 131 -6.70 -5.64 -2.44
N LYS A 132 -6.31 -6.61 -3.28
CA LYS A 132 -7.08 -7.06 -4.46
C LYS A 132 -7.47 -5.86 -5.35
N ASN A 133 -6.49 -5.04 -5.70
CA ASN A 133 -6.67 -3.81 -6.46
C ASN A 133 -6.06 -3.96 -7.87
N SER A 134 -6.81 -4.59 -8.77
CA SER A 134 -6.38 -4.92 -10.13
C SER A 134 -5.95 -3.71 -10.95
N LYS A 135 -6.67 -2.59 -10.87
CA LYS A 135 -6.30 -1.35 -11.58
C LYS A 135 -4.93 -0.81 -11.16
N THR A 136 -4.64 -0.83 -9.86
CA THR A 136 -3.32 -0.42 -9.37
C THR A 136 -2.23 -1.39 -9.80
N ILE A 137 -2.50 -2.69 -9.80
CA ILE A 137 -1.56 -3.71 -10.28
C ILE A 137 -1.21 -3.41 -11.75
N GLU A 138 -2.22 -3.27 -12.61
CA GLU A 138 -2.06 -2.97 -14.03
C GLU A 138 -1.25 -1.68 -14.25
N GLU A 139 -1.62 -0.59 -13.59
CA GLU A 139 -0.94 0.70 -13.75
C GLU A 139 0.51 0.65 -13.24
N THR A 140 0.76 -0.06 -12.13
CA THR A 140 2.12 -0.23 -11.59
C THR A 140 3.00 -1.01 -12.58
N LEU A 141 2.48 -2.10 -13.17
CA LEU A 141 3.23 -2.90 -14.15
C LEU A 141 3.45 -2.12 -15.45
N LYS A 142 2.43 -1.41 -15.93
CA LYS A 142 2.50 -0.55 -17.11
C LYS A 142 3.54 0.55 -16.94
N VAL A 143 3.47 1.34 -15.87
CA VAL A 143 4.44 2.43 -15.65
C VAL A 143 5.85 1.87 -15.45
N SER A 144 6.00 0.70 -14.83
CA SER A 144 7.31 0.06 -14.67
C SER A 144 7.90 -0.40 -16.00
N LYS A 145 7.07 -0.96 -16.90
CA LYS A 145 7.44 -1.32 -18.27
C LYS A 145 7.89 -0.10 -19.07
N GLU A 146 7.07 0.95 -19.10
CA GLU A 146 7.35 2.19 -19.84
C GLU A 146 8.63 2.90 -19.40
N ASN A 147 9.09 2.66 -18.16
CA ASN A 147 10.28 3.29 -17.60
C ASN A 147 11.46 2.33 -17.45
N GLY A 148 11.39 1.12 -18.01
CA GLY A 148 12.51 0.16 -18.01
C GLY A 148 12.88 -0.41 -16.64
N ILE A 149 12.00 -0.28 -15.62
CA ILE A 149 12.23 -0.76 -14.25
C ILE A 149 11.41 -2.02 -13.92
N LEU A 150 10.69 -2.59 -14.89
CA LEU A 150 9.78 -3.73 -14.69
C LEU A 150 10.46 -4.92 -14.02
N LYS A 151 11.66 -5.31 -14.48
CA LYS A 151 12.38 -6.46 -13.91
C LYS A 151 12.77 -6.21 -12.45
N ASP A 152 13.15 -4.98 -12.11
CA ASP A 152 13.48 -4.62 -10.72
C ASP A 152 12.24 -4.70 -9.83
N ILE A 153 11.11 -4.15 -10.29
CA ILE A 153 9.84 -4.17 -9.54
C ILE A 153 9.31 -5.59 -9.35
N LEU A 154 9.44 -6.47 -10.36
CA LEU A 154 9.02 -7.87 -10.28
C LEU A 154 9.96 -8.75 -9.45
N ASN A 155 11.22 -8.32 -9.26
CA ASN A 155 12.18 -8.99 -8.38
C ASN A 155 12.24 -8.40 -6.97
N ALA A 156 11.62 -7.23 -6.74
CA ALA A 156 11.54 -6.63 -5.42
C ALA A 156 10.86 -7.59 -4.45
N THR A 157 11.38 -7.69 -3.23
CA THR A 157 10.94 -8.73 -2.30
C THR A 157 10.02 -8.17 -1.22
N THR A 158 8.98 -8.93 -0.89
CA THR A 158 8.12 -8.70 0.27
C THR A 158 8.50 -9.64 1.39
N THR A 159 8.55 -9.11 2.62
CA THR A 159 8.87 -9.91 3.80
C THR A 159 7.61 -10.15 4.62
N ILE A 160 7.38 -11.41 5.00
CA ILE A 160 6.28 -11.86 5.85
C ILE A 160 6.90 -12.43 7.13
N LYS A 161 6.57 -11.88 8.29
CA LYS A 161 6.95 -12.43 9.60
C LYS A 161 5.75 -13.13 10.20
N TYR A 162 5.93 -14.38 10.58
CA TYR A 162 4.90 -15.18 11.21
C TYR A 162 4.99 -15.11 12.75
N PRO A 163 3.89 -15.36 13.47
CA PRO A 163 3.87 -15.31 14.93
C PRO A 163 4.80 -16.32 15.61
N ASP A 164 5.11 -17.42 14.92
CA ASP A 164 6.02 -18.47 15.37
C ASP A 164 7.50 -18.15 15.11
N GLY A 165 7.81 -16.93 14.67
CA GLY A 165 9.16 -16.46 14.41
C GLY A 165 9.71 -16.79 13.02
N ARG A 166 8.98 -17.57 12.20
CA ARG A 166 9.35 -17.79 10.79
C ARG A 166 9.29 -16.47 10.01
N ARG A 167 10.15 -16.34 9.01
CA ARG A 167 10.16 -15.22 8.07
C ARG A 167 10.21 -15.73 6.64
N ALA A 168 9.29 -15.29 5.80
CA ALA A 168 9.33 -15.56 4.38
C ALA A 168 9.73 -14.29 3.61
N THR A 169 10.54 -14.45 2.57
CA THR A 169 10.88 -13.41 1.61
C THR A 169 10.44 -13.91 0.23
N VAL A 170 9.52 -13.18 -0.39
CA VAL A 170 8.84 -13.62 -1.62
C VAL A 170 8.80 -12.50 -2.65
N THR A 171 8.86 -12.85 -3.94
CA THR A 171 8.63 -11.91 -5.04
C THR A 171 7.13 -11.64 -5.24
N PRO A 172 6.75 -10.59 -6.00
CA PRO A 172 5.38 -10.32 -6.38
C PRO A 172 4.62 -11.51 -6.96
N LEU A 173 5.25 -12.32 -7.81
CA LEU A 173 4.61 -13.51 -8.36
C LEU A 173 4.32 -14.56 -7.27
N ALA A 174 5.33 -14.89 -6.45
CA ALA A 174 5.16 -15.82 -5.35
C ALA A 174 4.13 -15.31 -4.31
N TYR A 175 4.11 -14.00 -4.06
CA TYR A 175 3.13 -13.35 -3.20
C TYR A 175 1.71 -13.43 -3.78
N ALA A 176 1.53 -13.21 -5.08
CA ALA A 176 0.25 -13.37 -5.76
C ALA A 176 -0.27 -14.81 -5.68
N ILE A 177 0.62 -15.80 -5.83
CA ILE A 177 0.29 -17.22 -5.66
C ILE A 177 -0.12 -17.52 -4.22
N LEU A 178 0.66 -17.06 -3.23
CA LEU A 178 0.36 -17.24 -1.80
C LEU A 178 -1.02 -16.69 -1.43
N TYR A 179 -1.40 -15.56 -2.02
CA TYR A 179 -2.68 -14.89 -1.78
C TYR A 179 -3.79 -15.29 -2.76
N GLU A 180 -3.56 -16.28 -3.62
CA GLU A 180 -4.51 -16.79 -4.61
C GLU A 180 -5.12 -15.65 -5.46
N ASP A 181 -4.29 -14.68 -5.87
CA ASP A 181 -4.72 -13.58 -6.74
C ASP A 181 -4.52 -13.93 -8.22
N SER A 182 -5.51 -14.59 -8.83
CA SER A 182 -5.45 -15.01 -10.22
C SER A 182 -5.23 -13.84 -11.19
N ILE A 183 -5.80 -12.67 -10.92
CA ILE A 183 -5.64 -11.48 -11.76
C ILE A 183 -4.19 -11.00 -11.71
N ALA A 184 -3.63 -10.88 -10.50
CA ALA A 184 -2.22 -10.49 -10.35
C ALA A 184 -1.27 -11.50 -10.99
N ILE A 185 -1.53 -12.81 -10.82
CA ILE A 185 -0.74 -13.87 -11.46
C ILE A 185 -0.77 -13.69 -12.98
N GLU A 186 -1.95 -13.56 -13.57
CA GLU A 186 -2.12 -13.42 -15.02
C GLU A 186 -1.38 -12.18 -15.55
N GLU A 187 -1.59 -11.01 -14.93
CA GLU A 187 -0.96 -9.76 -15.38
C GLU A 187 0.57 -9.80 -15.25
N ILE A 188 1.10 -10.34 -14.16
CA ILE A 188 2.55 -10.50 -13.98
C ILE A 188 3.13 -11.44 -15.05
N LEU A 189 2.50 -12.59 -15.30
CA LEU A 189 3.00 -13.55 -16.30
C LEU A 189 2.91 -12.99 -17.72
N LYS A 190 1.80 -12.31 -18.04
CA LYS A 190 1.59 -11.65 -19.33
C LYS A 190 2.65 -10.59 -19.59
N VAL A 191 2.82 -9.63 -18.67
CA VAL A 191 3.81 -8.56 -18.85
C VAL A 191 5.23 -9.12 -18.87
N SER A 192 5.52 -10.16 -18.10
CA SER A 192 6.85 -10.80 -18.11
C SER A 192 7.14 -11.50 -19.45
N LYS A 193 6.13 -12.14 -20.04
CA LYS A 193 6.24 -12.78 -21.37
C LYS A 193 6.48 -11.75 -22.46
N GLU A 194 5.69 -10.68 -22.47
CA GLU A 194 5.81 -9.59 -23.45
C GLU A 194 7.18 -8.90 -23.43
N ASN A 195 7.86 -8.92 -22.28
CA ASN A 195 9.16 -8.26 -22.10
C ASN A 195 10.34 -9.24 -22.09
N GLY A 196 10.13 -10.52 -22.42
CA GLY A 196 11.21 -11.50 -22.51
C GLY A 196 11.87 -11.88 -21.18
N ILE A 197 11.26 -11.53 -20.03
CA ILE A 197 11.78 -11.80 -18.69
C ILE A 197 11.07 -12.94 -17.97
N LEU A 198 10.10 -13.60 -18.61
CA LEU A 198 9.28 -14.65 -18.01
C LEU A 198 10.12 -15.76 -17.36
N LYS A 199 11.16 -16.24 -18.03
CA LYS A 199 12.03 -17.29 -17.49
C LYS A 199 12.72 -16.85 -16.20
N ASP A 200 13.17 -15.60 -16.14
CA ASP A 200 13.82 -15.04 -14.96
C ASP A 200 12.83 -14.98 -13.79
N ILE A 201 11.62 -14.46 -14.03
CA ILE A 201 10.57 -14.31 -13.01
C ILE A 201 10.07 -15.66 -12.48
N LEU A 202 9.98 -16.68 -13.34
CA LEU A 202 9.59 -18.04 -12.92
C LEU A 202 10.69 -18.75 -12.13
N ASN A 203 11.95 -18.40 -12.36
CA ASN A 203 13.09 -18.98 -11.66
C ASN A 203 13.42 -18.26 -10.34
N THR A 204 12.73 -17.16 -10.02
CA THR A 204 12.99 -16.47 -8.77
C THR A 204 12.51 -17.30 -7.58
N THR A 205 13.36 -17.43 -6.57
CA THR A 205 13.11 -18.28 -5.42
C THR A 205 12.47 -17.53 -4.26
N ALA A 206 11.58 -18.19 -3.53
CA ALA A 206 11.07 -17.72 -2.25
C ALA A 206 11.93 -18.31 -1.12
N THR A 207 12.32 -17.53 -0.13
CA THR A 207 13.11 -18.05 1.00
C THR A 207 12.28 -18.04 2.28
N ILE A 208 12.32 -19.14 3.03
CA ILE A 208 11.74 -19.25 4.37
C ILE A 208 12.87 -19.44 5.37
N ARG A 209 13.00 -18.51 6.31
CA ARG A 209 13.90 -18.58 7.46
C ARG A 209 13.15 -18.98 8.71
N TYR A 210 13.64 -19.99 9.42
CA TYR A 210 13.10 -20.49 10.68
C TYR A 210 13.71 -19.75 11.89
N PRO A 211 13.11 -19.85 13.09
CA PRO A 211 13.63 -19.20 14.29
C PRO A 211 15.05 -19.63 14.67
N ASP A 212 15.47 -20.83 14.28
CA ASP A 212 16.83 -21.36 14.47
C ASP A 212 17.80 -20.93 13.36
N ASN A 213 17.42 -19.93 12.55
CA ASN A 213 18.14 -19.40 11.40
C ASN A 213 18.38 -20.38 10.25
N LYS A 214 17.72 -21.55 10.23
CA LYS A 214 17.73 -22.42 9.05
C LYS A 214 16.95 -21.77 7.91
N GLU A 215 17.44 -21.92 6.68
CA GLU A 215 16.81 -21.39 5.47
C GLU A 215 16.41 -22.52 4.53
N VAL A 216 15.26 -22.34 3.88
CA VAL A 216 14.76 -23.18 2.79
C VAL A 216 14.40 -22.26 1.63
N THR A 217 14.81 -22.61 0.42
CA THR A 217 14.69 -21.81 -0.80
C THR A 217 14.00 -22.59 -1.91
#